data_AF-A0A1J1E8Q5-F1
#
_entry.id   AF-A0A1J1E8Q5-F1
#
_cell.length_a   1.000
_cell.length_b   1.000
_cell.length_c   1.000
_cell.angle_alpha   90.00
_cell.angle_beta   90.00
_cell.angle_gamma   90.00
#
_symmetry.space_group_name_H-M   'P 1'
#
loop_
_entity.id
_entity.type
_entity.pdbx_description
1 polymer ?
#
loop_
_entity_poly.entity_id
_entity_poly.type
_entity_poly.pdbx_seq_one_letter_code
_entity_poly.pdbx_strand_id
1 'polypeptide(L)'
;MITCSKITEIFCLVDEFCKKYSQVIDKALLGSKSKRPCRMSSRQIMTIMIIFQHSSMRNFKHFYLNYLQKYMTKEFPKTVSYNRFVELMQQNLLPLTFFLKTFCLGKCTGISFVDSTTIRVCKQ
;
A
#
# COMPACT_ATOMS: atom_id res chain seq x y z
N MET A 1 -15.95 -9.68 -0.11
CA MET A 1 -15.37 -8.73 0.86
C MET A 1 -14.20 -9.40 1.56
N ILE A 2 -13.09 -8.70 1.76
CA ILE A 2 -11.96 -9.23 2.55
C ILE A 2 -12.41 -9.42 4.01
N THR A 3 -12.07 -10.55 4.62
CA THR A 3 -12.37 -10.85 6.03
C THR A 3 -11.38 -10.16 6.97
N CYS A 4 -11.78 -9.82 8.20
CA CYS A 4 -10.88 -9.24 9.22
C CYS A 4 -9.61 -10.08 9.44
N SER A 5 -9.72 -11.41 9.51
CA SER A 5 -8.55 -12.29 9.66
C SER A 5 -7.52 -12.10 8.54
N LYS A 6 -7.97 -11.93 7.29
CA LYS A 6 -7.10 -11.65 6.13
C LYS A 6 -6.44 -10.28 6.23
N ILE A 7 -7.14 -9.28 6.76
CA ILE A 7 -6.58 -7.94 7.00
C ILE A 7 -5.46 -8.01 8.02
N THR A 8 -5.69 -8.73 9.13
CA THR A 8 -4.67 -8.94 10.16
C THR A 8 -3.46 -9.68 9.61
N GLU A 9 -3.67 -10.74 8.83
CA GLU A 9 -2.60 -11.49 8.16
C GLU A 9 -1.74 -10.58 7.25
N ILE A 10 -2.38 -9.79 6.39
CA ILE A 10 -1.69 -8.83 5.52
C ILE A 10 -0.93 -7.80 6.37
N PHE A 11 -1.57 -7.25 7.41
CA PHE A 11 -0.94 -6.26 8.28
C PHE A 11 0.31 -6.81 8.99
N CYS A 12 0.25 -8.04 9.50
CA CYS A 12 1.38 -8.72 10.14
C CYS A 12 2.55 -8.87 9.16
N LEU A 13 2.30 -9.35 7.94
CA LEU A 13 3.34 -9.49 6.91
C LEU A 13 3.98 -8.14 6.55
N VAL A 14 3.15 -7.11 6.37
CA VAL A 14 3.61 -5.75 6.07
C VAL A 14 4.41 -5.16 7.25
N ASP A 15 3.99 -5.40 8.49
CA ASP A 15 4.68 -4.91 9.69
C ASP A 15 6.08 -5.50 9.81
N GLU A 16 6.23 -6.81 9.65
CA GLU A 16 7.52 -7.50 9.64
C GLU A 16 8.42 -6.98 8.52
N PHE A 17 7.89 -6.82 7.30
CA PHE A 17 8.62 -6.25 6.19
C PHE A 17 9.11 -4.83 6.53
N CYS A 18 8.23 -3.94 7.00
CA CYS A 18 8.61 -2.57 7.28
C CYS A 18 9.66 -2.46 8.39
N LYS A 19 9.63 -3.36 9.41
CA LYS A 19 10.68 -3.42 10.44
C LYS A 19 12.05 -3.72 9.83
N LYS A 20 12.14 -4.72 8.94
CA LYS A 20 13.39 -5.07 8.24
C LYS A 20 13.80 -3.97 7.25
N TYR A 21 12.84 -3.44 6.50
CA TYR A 21 13.05 -2.38 5.53
C TYR A 21 13.65 -1.12 6.19
N SER A 22 13.09 -0.67 7.32
CA SER A 22 13.61 0.51 8.02
C SER A 22 15.04 0.34 8.51
N GLN A 23 15.45 -0.87 8.93
CA GLN A 23 16.82 -1.10 9.39
C GLN A 23 17.88 -0.94 8.28
N VAL A 24 17.49 -1.23 7.04
CA VAL A 24 18.36 -1.09 5.87
C VAL A 24 18.32 0.34 5.35
N ILE A 25 17.11 0.87 5.17
CA ILE A 25 16.89 2.13 4.47
C ILE A 25 17.23 3.34 5.34
N ASP A 26 17.01 3.27 6.66
CA ASP A 26 17.41 4.36 7.57
C ASP A 26 18.93 4.58 7.58
N LYS A 27 19.74 3.55 7.28
CA LYS A 27 21.20 3.67 7.17
C LYS A 27 21.66 4.30 5.85
N ALA A 28 20.86 4.14 4.80
CA ALA A 28 21.16 4.63 3.46
C ALA A 28 20.54 5.99 3.15
N LEU A 29 19.48 6.38 3.89
CA LEU A 29 18.79 7.65 3.72
C LEU A 29 19.66 8.82 4.18
N LEU A 30 19.79 9.81 3.31
CA LEU A 30 20.40 11.09 3.61
C LEU A 30 19.34 12.06 4.15
N GLY A 31 19.72 12.90 5.11
CA GLY A 31 18.87 13.95 5.67
C GLY A 31 18.40 13.69 7.10
N SER A 32 17.70 14.67 7.68
CA SER A 32 17.19 14.59 9.05
C SER A 32 15.76 14.03 9.07
N LYS A 33 15.46 13.24 10.10
CA LYS A 33 14.09 12.75 10.34
C LYS A 33 13.19 13.94 10.68
N SER A 34 11.99 13.98 10.09
CA SER A 34 10.99 15.00 10.41
C SER A 34 10.68 15.01 11.90
N LYS A 35 10.73 16.19 12.53
CA LYS A 35 10.31 16.39 13.93
C LYS A 35 8.80 16.28 14.12
N ARG A 36 8.03 16.24 13.03
CA ARG A 36 6.56 16.09 13.02
C ARG A 36 6.21 14.72 12.44
N PRO A 37 6.01 13.69 13.28
CA PRO A 37 5.65 12.37 12.79
C PRO A 37 4.27 12.38 12.15
N CYS A 38 4.08 11.63 11.07
CA CYS A 38 2.77 11.49 10.47
C CYS A 38 1.84 10.68 11.38
N ARG A 39 0.56 11.04 11.41
CA ARG A 39 -0.48 10.33 12.20
C ARG A 39 -0.65 8.88 11.76
N MET A 40 -0.41 8.58 10.48
CA MET A 40 -0.51 7.24 9.92
C MET A 40 0.88 6.73 9.54
N SER A 41 1.18 5.49 9.92
CA SER A 41 2.46 4.85 9.64
C SER A 41 2.53 4.24 8.24
N SER A 42 3.75 4.09 7.70
CA SER A 42 4.00 3.43 6.41
C SER A 42 3.34 2.07 6.28
N ARG A 43 3.35 1.25 7.34
CA ARG A 43 2.72 -0.06 7.40
C ARG A 43 1.21 0.00 7.18
N GLN A 44 0.55 0.95 7.83
CA GLN A 44 -0.88 1.17 7.67
C GLN A 44 -1.21 1.63 6.25
N ILE A 45 -0.42 2.56 5.69
CA ILE A 45 -0.60 3.05 4.32
C ILE A 45 -0.48 1.90 3.31
N MET A 46 0.59 1.10 3.40
CA MET A 46 0.80 -0.06 2.54
C MET A 46 -0.33 -1.09 2.67
N THR A 47 -0.76 -1.40 3.90
CA THR A 47 -1.88 -2.32 4.15
C THR A 47 -3.15 -1.83 3.48
N ILE A 48 -3.47 -0.53 3.58
CA ILE A 48 -4.63 0.08 2.94
C ILE A 48 -4.56 -0.02 1.41
N MET A 49 -3.39 0.21 0.82
CA MET A 49 -3.18 0.06 -0.63
C MET A 49 -3.41 -1.38 -1.09
N ILE A 50 -2.95 -2.37 -0.32
CA ILE A 50 -3.16 -3.80 -0.63
C ILE A 50 -4.63 -4.18 -0.49
N ILE A 51 -5.30 -3.74 0.58
CA ILE A 51 -6.75 -3.97 0.77
C ILE A 51 -7.54 -3.36 -0.39
N PHE A 52 -7.16 -2.17 -0.87
CA PHE A 52 -7.80 -1.56 -2.02
C PHE A 52 -7.76 -2.46 -3.25
N GLN A 53 -6.60 -3.04 -3.57
CA GLN A 53 -6.47 -3.94 -4.71
C GLN A 53 -7.36 -5.18 -4.58
N HIS A 54 -7.46 -5.74 -3.37
CA HIS A 54 -8.35 -6.86 -3.10
C HIS A 54 -9.84 -6.48 -3.03
N SER A 55 -10.17 -5.20 -2.88
CA SER A 55 -11.55 -4.74 -2.76
C SER A 55 -12.31 -4.71 -4.10
N SER A 56 -11.59 -4.82 -5.22
CA SER A 56 -12.13 -4.73 -6.59
C SER A 56 -12.87 -3.41 -6.90
N MET A 57 -12.72 -2.38 -6.06
CA MET A 57 -13.25 -1.05 -6.32
C MET A 57 -12.36 -0.29 -7.30
N ARG A 58 -12.98 0.34 -8.30
CA ARG A 58 -12.22 1.08 -9.34
C ARG A 58 -11.72 2.45 -8.86
N ASN A 59 -12.45 3.09 -7.95
CA ASN A 59 -12.15 4.45 -7.51
C ASN A 59 -11.60 4.46 -6.09
N PHE A 60 -10.32 4.82 -5.96
CA PHE A 60 -9.64 4.89 -4.68
C PHE A 60 -10.24 5.92 -3.73
N LYS A 61 -10.67 7.09 -4.23
CA LYS A 61 -11.30 8.13 -3.41
C LYS A 61 -12.60 7.64 -2.78
N HIS A 62 -13.41 6.93 -3.54
CA HIS A 62 -14.65 6.33 -3.04
C HIS A 62 -14.35 5.25 -1.99
N PHE A 63 -13.41 4.35 -2.28
CA PHE A 63 -12.95 3.35 -1.32
C PHE A 63 -12.51 3.98 0.01
N TYR A 64 -11.65 5.00 -0.05
CA TYR A 64 -11.08 5.60 1.15
C TYR A 64 -12.13 6.32 1.99
N LEU A 65 -12.95 7.20 1.37
CA LEU A 65 -13.91 8.04 2.08
C LEU A 65 -15.17 7.28 2.51
N ASN A 66 -15.69 6.40 1.65
CA ASN A 66 -17.01 5.80 1.86
C ASN A 66 -16.95 4.39 2.43
N TYR A 67 -15.87 3.65 2.18
CA TYR A 67 -15.72 2.31 2.70
C TYR A 67 -14.80 2.28 3.92
N LEU A 68 -13.54 2.71 3.76
CA LEU A 68 -12.52 2.59 4.78
C LEU A 68 -12.82 3.47 6.01
N GLN A 69 -13.05 4.76 5.80
CA GLN A 69 -13.31 5.69 6.91
C GLN A 69 -14.62 5.44 7.65
N LYS A 70 -15.59 4.76 7.03
CA LYS A 70 -16.90 4.48 7.62
C LYS A 70 -16.97 3.11 8.29
N TYR A 71 -16.50 2.07 7.61
CA TYR A 71 -16.68 0.67 8.05
C TYR A 71 -15.43 0.05 8.65
N MET A 72 -14.24 0.59 8.39
CA MET A 72 -12.96 0.02 8.85
C MET A 72 -12.34 0.83 10.00
N THR A 73 -13.17 1.55 10.77
CA THR A 73 -12.74 2.40 11.89
C THR A 73 -12.15 1.61 13.06
N LYS A 74 -12.54 0.34 13.23
CA LYS A 74 -11.93 -0.55 14.23
C LYS A 74 -10.47 -0.85 13.92
N GLU A 75 -10.17 -1.19 12.67
CA GLU A 75 -8.81 -1.54 12.22
C GLU A 75 -7.95 -0.28 11.98
N PHE A 76 -8.57 0.79 11.48
CA PHE A 76 -7.91 2.06 11.18
C PHE A 76 -8.60 3.22 11.91
N PRO A 77 -8.43 3.32 13.25
CA PRO A 77 -9.15 4.32 14.06
C PRO A 77 -8.66 5.77 13.81
N LYS A 78 -7.44 5.94 13.30
CA LYS A 78 -6.79 7.23 13.13
C LYS A 78 -6.38 7.46 11.67
N THR A 79 -7.36 7.68 10.79
CA THR A 79 -7.10 8.02 9.38
C THR A 79 -6.73 9.49 9.18
N VAL A 80 -6.00 9.78 8.10
CA VAL A 80 -5.72 11.16 7.63
C VAL A 80 -6.75 11.59 6.57
N SER A 81 -6.72 12.87 6.15
CA SER A 81 -7.55 13.32 5.02
C SER A 81 -7.15 12.62 3.72
N TYR A 82 -8.07 12.54 2.76
CA TYR A 82 -7.82 11.87 1.48
C TYR A 82 -6.59 12.43 0.74
N ASN A 83 -6.49 13.75 0.61
CA ASN A 83 -5.34 14.39 -0.07
C ASN A 83 -4.02 14.02 0.61
N ARG A 84 -4.00 14.09 1.96
CA ARG A 84 -2.81 13.71 2.72
C ARG A 84 -2.49 12.23 2.55
N PHE A 85 -3.50 11.36 2.46
CA PHE A 85 -3.28 9.95 2.17
C PHE A 85 -2.63 9.75 0.81
N VAL A 86 -3.05 10.47 -0.24
CA VAL A 86 -2.47 10.35 -1.60
C VAL A 86 -1.00 10.77 -1.61
N GLU A 87 -0.62 11.83 -0.90
CA GLU A 87 0.79 12.23 -0.74
C GLU A 87 1.61 11.13 -0.06
N LEU A 88 1.06 10.56 1.03
CA LEU A 88 1.71 9.48 1.77
C LEU A 88 1.79 8.19 0.95
N MET A 89 0.78 7.91 0.14
CA MET A 89 0.72 6.77 -0.77
C MET A 89 1.89 6.84 -1.76
N GLN A 90 2.13 8.01 -2.35
CA GLN A 90 3.27 8.23 -3.25
C GLN A 90 4.62 8.00 -2.55
N GLN A 91 4.77 8.51 -1.32
CA GLN A 91 5.99 8.31 -0.52
C GLN A 91 6.26 6.83 -0.18
N ASN A 92 5.21 6.00 -0.13
CA ASN A 92 5.31 4.58 0.21
C ASN A 92 5.29 3.65 -1.01
N LEU A 93 5.39 4.18 -2.24
CA LEU A 93 5.46 3.35 -3.44
C LEU A 93 6.72 2.46 -3.45
N LEU A 94 7.87 3.00 -3.07
CA LEU A 94 9.13 2.25 -3.04
C LEU A 94 9.11 1.08 -2.05
N PRO A 95 8.74 1.24 -0.76
CA PRO A 95 8.62 0.10 0.13
C PRO A 95 7.56 -0.90 -0.35
N LEU A 96 6.46 -0.44 -0.97
CA LEU A 96 5.45 -1.33 -1.52
C LEU A 96 5.98 -2.17 -2.69
N THR A 97 6.74 -1.59 -3.61
CA THR A 97 7.31 -2.36 -4.74
C THR A 97 8.32 -3.40 -4.25
N PHE A 98 9.15 -3.07 -3.26
CA PHE A 98 10.04 -4.05 -2.63
C PHE A 98 9.27 -5.16 -1.92
N PHE A 99 8.20 -4.82 -1.20
CA PHE A 99 7.33 -5.82 -0.57
C PHE A 99 6.75 -6.78 -1.60
N LEU A 100 6.19 -6.27 -2.70
CA LEU A 100 5.65 -7.11 -3.78
C LEU A 100 6.75 -7.99 -4.42
N LYS A 101 7.95 -7.44 -4.62
CA LYS A 101 9.09 -8.18 -5.19
C LYS A 101 9.60 -9.29 -4.27
N THR A 102 9.52 -9.12 -2.97
CA THR A 102 10.08 -10.06 -1.99
C THR A 102 9.07 -11.10 -1.53
N PHE A 103 7.81 -10.72 -1.34
CA PHE A 103 6.77 -11.61 -0.80
C PHE A 103 5.81 -12.15 -1.85
N CYS A 104 5.53 -11.42 -2.93
CA CYS A 104 4.47 -11.76 -3.87
C CYS A 104 4.97 -12.31 -5.21
N LEU A 105 6.22 -12.02 -5.58
CA LEU A 105 6.82 -12.54 -6.80
C LEU A 105 7.39 -13.95 -6.56
N GLY A 106 6.82 -14.94 -7.24
CA GLY A 106 7.30 -16.32 -7.22
C GLY A 106 8.67 -16.48 -7.90
N LYS A 107 9.23 -17.70 -7.84
CA LYS A 107 10.46 -18.03 -8.58
C LYS A 107 10.24 -17.82 -10.06
N CYS A 108 10.95 -16.86 -10.65
CA CYS A 108 10.90 -16.61 -12.07
C CYS A 108 11.64 -17.75 -12.79
N THR A 109 10.95 -18.46 -13.68
CA THR A 109 11.51 -19.57 -14.48
C THR A 109 12.26 -19.10 -15.73
N GLY A 110 12.55 -17.79 -15.83
CA GLY A 110 13.19 -17.16 -16.99
C GLY A 110 12.20 -16.52 -17.98
N ILE A 111 10.89 -16.70 -17.78
CA ILE A 111 9.84 -16.12 -18.62
C ILE A 111 8.92 -15.29 -17.74
N SER A 112 8.67 -14.04 -18.12
CA SER A 112 7.76 -13.13 -17.42
C SER A 112 6.75 -12.56 -18.42
N PHE A 113 5.46 -12.76 -18.16
CA PHE A 113 4.39 -12.18 -18.97
C PHE A 113 3.96 -10.86 -18.37
N VAL A 114 3.90 -9.82 -19.21
CA VAL A 114 3.33 -8.51 -18.86
C VAL A 114 2.17 -8.30 -19.82
N ASP A 115 0.96 -8.46 -19.32
CA ASP A 115 -0.25 -8.19 -20.10
C ASP A 115 -0.60 -6.71 -19.97
N SER A 116 -0.57 -5.99 -21.09
CA SER A 116 -1.04 -4.61 -21.15
C SER A 116 -2.46 -4.61 -21.70
N THR A 117 -3.37 -3.92 -21.03
CA THR A 117 -4.71 -3.69 -21.59
C THR A 117 -4.57 -3.03 -22.95
N THR A 118 -5.11 -3.64 -24.00
CA THR A 118 -5.02 -3.13 -25.37
C THR A 118 -5.47 -1.67 -25.41
N ILE A 119 -4.58 -0.77 -25.85
CA ILE A 119 -4.93 0.63 -26.10
C ILE A 119 -5.84 0.64 -27.33
N ARG A 120 -7.15 0.83 -27.12
CA ARG A 120 -8.10 1.02 -28.22
C ARG A 120 -7.88 2.41 -28.80
N VAL A 121 -7.13 2.49 -29.91
CA VAL A 121 -7.01 3.71 -30.70
C VAL A 121 -8.33 3.89 -31.46
N CYS A 122 -9.09 4.94 -31.11
CA CYS A 122 -10.22 5.36 -31.94
C CYS A 122 -9.68 5.88 -33.27
N LYS A 123 -10.22 5.40 -34.40
CA LYS A 123 -9.97 6.04 -35.70
C LYS A 123 -10.72 7.38 -35.72
N GLN A 124 -10.02 8.43 -36.17
CA GLN A 124 -10.60 9.74 -36.42
C GLN A 124 -11.37 9.74 -37.75
#